data_AF-A0A7W7SZX1-F1
#
_entry.id   AF-A0A7W7SZX1-F1
#
_cell.length_a   1.000
_cell.length_b   1.000
_cell.length_c   1.000
_cell.angle_alpha   90.00
_cell.angle_beta   90.00
_cell.angle_gamma   90.00
#
_symmetry.space_group_name_H-M   'P 1'
#
loop_
_entity.id
_entity.type
_entity.pdbx_description
1 polymer ?
#
loop_
_entity_poly.entity_id
_entity_poly.type
_entity_poly.pdbx_seq_one_letter_code
_entity_poly.pdbx_strand_id
1 'polypeptide(L)'
;MNFVTLLYPPAEVVTRLDEVLAPVRADRPDLRWSDPARWHVTLCFHGRDDPGGLPDFSDLVPPTIRLGDSGTFPRVLWMDVHGPLRPLAERAGAPEDWRPHLTVARGAGDAPWPHLPFDGPEWTVDEIVLVRTGTPTGYETVVRVPLSTPND
;
A
#
# COMPACT_ATOMS: atom_id res chain seq x y z
N MET A 1 -13.65 -1.65 -13.83
CA MET A 1 -12.39 -2.22 -13.32
C MET A 1 -11.31 -1.17 -13.49
N ASN A 2 -10.33 -1.10 -12.60
CA ASN A 2 -9.19 -0.18 -12.71
C ASN A 2 -7.87 -0.91 -12.46
N PHE A 3 -6.77 -0.46 -13.05
CA PHE A 3 -5.43 -1.00 -12.84
C PHE A 3 -4.64 -0.17 -11.84
N VAL A 4 -3.87 -0.85 -10.99
CA VAL A 4 -3.08 -0.23 -9.94
C VAL A 4 -1.74 -0.96 -9.82
N THR A 5 -0.64 -0.21 -9.80
CA THR A 5 0.67 -0.74 -9.41
C THR A 5 0.86 -0.53 -7.91
N LEU A 6 1.20 -1.59 -7.19
CA LEU A 6 1.27 -1.58 -5.73
C LEU A 6 2.40 -2.47 -5.19
N LEU A 7 2.67 -2.30 -3.90
CA LEU A 7 3.54 -3.14 -3.09
C LEU A 7 2.71 -3.82 -1.99
N TYR A 8 2.92 -5.12 -1.78
CA TYR A 8 2.36 -5.81 -0.63
C TYR A 8 3.36 -5.78 0.54
N PRO A 9 2.91 -5.48 1.77
CA PRO A 9 3.71 -5.74 2.96
C PRO A 9 3.85 -7.27 3.18
N PRO A 10 4.97 -7.73 3.76
CA PRO A 10 5.14 -9.14 4.12
C PRO A 10 4.18 -9.54 5.24
N ALA A 11 3.94 -10.85 5.37
CA ALA A 11 2.97 -11.40 6.32
C ALA A 11 3.21 -10.94 7.77
N GLU A 12 4.48 -10.83 8.20
CA GLU A 12 4.83 -10.36 9.54
C GLU A 12 4.37 -8.92 9.79
N VAL A 13 4.56 -8.02 8.82
CA VAL A 13 4.11 -6.63 8.90
C VAL A 13 2.58 -6.56 8.95
N VAL A 14 1.90 -7.39 8.13
CA VAL A 14 0.43 -7.50 8.14
C VAL A 14 -0.08 -7.97 9.49
N THR A 15 0.47 -9.06 10.04
CA THR A 15 0.08 -9.60 11.34
C THR A 15 0.27 -8.56 12.43
N ARG A 16 1.45 -7.90 12.48
CA ARG A 16 1.74 -6.90 13.50
C ARG A 16 0.80 -5.70 13.43
N LEU A 17 0.47 -5.24 12.22
CA LEU A 17 -0.49 -4.15 12.04
C LEU A 17 -1.91 -4.58 12.43
N ASP A 18 -2.36 -5.77 12.06
CA ASP A 18 -3.70 -6.27 12.40
C ASP A 18 -3.91 -6.41 13.91
N GLU A 19 -2.89 -6.88 14.64
CA GLU A 19 -2.93 -6.92 16.12
C GLU A 19 -3.12 -5.54 16.74
N VAL A 20 -2.40 -4.53 16.25
CA VAL A 20 -2.50 -3.15 16.76
C VAL A 20 -3.85 -2.53 16.40
N LEU A 21 -4.38 -2.82 15.21
CA LEU A 21 -5.66 -2.30 14.75
C LEU A 21 -6.87 -3.00 15.35
N ALA A 22 -6.73 -4.25 15.84
CA ALA A 22 -7.84 -5.04 16.36
C ALA A 22 -8.69 -4.32 17.44
N PRO A 23 -8.13 -3.75 18.52
CA PRO A 23 -8.92 -3.03 19.52
C PRO A 23 -9.59 -1.77 18.95
N VAL A 24 -8.86 -1.01 18.13
CA VAL A 24 -9.37 0.23 17.51
C VAL A 24 -10.53 -0.08 16.57
N ARG A 25 -10.43 -1.18 15.82
CA ARG A 25 -11.47 -1.66 14.91
C ARG A 25 -12.73 -2.08 15.67
N ALA A 26 -12.59 -2.69 16.84
CA ALA A 26 -13.71 -3.02 17.71
C ALA A 26 -14.42 -1.77 18.25
N ASP A 27 -13.66 -0.73 18.60
CA ASP A 27 -14.20 0.53 19.14
C ASP A 27 -14.77 1.46 18.06
N ARG A 28 -14.45 1.21 16.78
CA ARG A 28 -14.83 2.05 15.62
C ARG A 28 -15.62 1.28 14.56
N PRO A 29 -16.83 0.79 14.89
CA PRO A 29 -17.70 0.10 13.93
C PRO A 29 -18.28 1.04 12.87
N ASP A 30 -18.18 2.36 13.07
CA ASP A 30 -18.55 3.40 12.11
C ASP A 30 -17.61 3.46 10.90
N LEU A 31 -16.39 2.93 11.04
CA LEU A 31 -15.39 2.89 9.97
C LEU A 31 -15.49 1.59 9.18
N ARG A 32 -15.33 1.69 7.86
CA ARG A 32 -15.16 0.56 6.96
C ARG A 32 -13.69 0.17 6.90
N TRP A 33 -13.30 -0.79 7.72
CA TRP A 33 -11.95 -1.33 7.75
C TRP A 33 -11.60 -2.12 6.48
N SER A 34 -10.41 -1.87 5.95
CA SER A 34 -9.83 -2.66 4.86
C SER A 34 -9.50 -4.07 5.36
N ASP A 35 -9.74 -5.06 4.51
CA ASP A 35 -9.29 -6.43 4.75
C ASP A 35 -7.76 -6.48 4.79
N PRO A 36 -7.12 -7.06 5.83
CA PRO A 36 -5.67 -7.20 5.91
C PRO A 36 -5.03 -7.84 4.69
N ALA A 37 -5.72 -8.81 4.06
CA ALA A 37 -5.23 -9.45 2.83
C ALA A 37 -5.16 -8.51 1.61
N ARG A 38 -5.76 -7.32 1.72
CA ARG A 38 -5.76 -6.29 0.68
C ARG A 38 -4.95 -5.06 1.08
N TRP A 39 -4.23 -5.07 2.21
CA TRP A 39 -3.36 -3.96 2.53
C TRP A 39 -2.19 -3.89 1.56
N HIS A 40 -1.92 -2.68 1.06
CA HIS A 40 -0.87 -2.41 0.09
C HIS A 40 -0.48 -0.94 0.14
N VAL A 41 0.72 -0.65 -0.36
CA VAL A 41 1.16 0.71 -0.70
C VAL A 41 0.94 0.90 -2.19
N THR A 42 0.12 1.88 -2.57
CA THR A 42 -0.08 2.20 -3.99
C THR A 42 1.08 3.02 -4.53
N LEU A 43 1.70 2.54 -5.60
CA LEU A 43 2.69 3.32 -6.36
C LEU A 43 1.98 4.20 -7.41
N CYS A 44 1.09 3.63 -8.21
CA CYS A 44 0.41 4.37 -9.28
C CYS A 44 -1.01 3.83 -9.54
N PHE A 45 -1.96 4.75 -9.78
CA PHE A 45 -3.30 4.44 -10.27
C PHE A 45 -3.36 4.68 -11.79
N HIS A 46 -3.47 3.60 -12.58
CA HIS A 46 -3.53 3.69 -14.06
C HIS A 46 -4.93 3.98 -14.59
N GLY A 47 -5.96 3.91 -13.74
CA GLY A 47 -7.35 4.10 -14.17
C GLY A 47 -7.89 2.88 -14.90
N ARG A 48 -8.78 3.07 -15.88
CA ARG A 48 -9.48 1.97 -16.57
C ARG A 48 -8.65 1.35 -17.68
N ASP A 49 -7.70 2.09 -18.20
CA ASP A 49 -6.88 1.68 -19.33
C ASP A 49 -5.82 0.69 -18.84
N ASP A 50 -5.69 -0.44 -19.55
CA ASP A 50 -4.65 -1.42 -19.26
C ASP A 50 -3.28 -0.82 -19.61
N PRO A 51 -2.32 -0.73 -18.67
CA PRO A 51 -1.01 -0.18 -18.96
C PRO A 51 -0.17 -1.06 -19.89
N GLY A 52 -0.64 -2.28 -20.24
CA GLY A 52 0.08 -3.22 -21.10
C GLY A 52 1.23 -3.95 -20.41
N GLY A 53 1.35 -3.79 -19.09
CA GLY A 53 2.40 -4.40 -18.27
C GLY A 53 2.97 -3.43 -17.24
N LEU A 54 4.07 -3.85 -16.63
CA LEU A 54 4.90 -3.01 -15.77
C LEU A 54 6.16 -2.58 -16.54
N PRO A 55 6.69 -1.39 -16.30
CA PRO A 55 8.03 -1.03 -16.78
C PRO A 55 9.08 -1.95 -16.14
N ASP A 56 10.28 -1.97 -16.72
CA ASP A 56 11.41 -2.64 -16.09
C ASP A 56 11.83 -1.90 -14.81
N PHE A 57 12.09 -2.64 -13.75
CA PHE A 57 12.58 -2.15 -12.46
C PHE A 57 13.90 -2.81 -12.04
N SER A 58 14.48 -3.67 -12.89
CA SER A 58 15.66 -4.47 -12.57
C SER A 58 16.93 -3.66 -12.28
N ASP A 59 16.97 -2.40 -12.71
CA ASP A 59 18.04 -1.44 -12.46
C ASP A 59 17.92 -0.72 -11.10
N LEU A 60 16.79 -0.86 -10.40
CA LEU A 60 16.54 -0.17 -9.15
C LEU A 60 16.93 -1.04 -7.94
N VAL A 61 17.59 -0.41 -6.97
CA VAL A 61 17.94 -1.07 -5.71
C VAL A 61 16.67 -1.28 -4.88
N PRO A 62 16.38 -2.51 -4.42
CA PRO A 62 15.27 -2.79 -3.51
C PRO A 62 15.32 -1.91 -2.25
N PRO A 63 14.34 -1.01 -2.02
CA PRO A 63 14.36 -0.13 -0.86
C PRO A 63 13.91 -0.88 0.41
N THR A 64 14.57 -0.59 1.54
CA THR A 64 14.09 -0.97 2.87
C THR A 64 13.13 0.09 3.39
N ILE A 65 11.95 -0.33 3.84
CA ILE A 65 10.86 0.53 4.31
C ILE A 65 10.26 0.02 5.62
N ARG A 66 9.51 0.87 6.31
CA ARG A 66 8.65 0.50 7.46
C ARG A 66 7.37 1.31 7.47
N LEU A 67 6.36 0.80 8.18
CA LEU A 67 5.15 1.57 8.46
C LEU A 67 5.36 2.44 9.70
N GLY A 68 4.84 3.67 9.64
CA GLY A 68 4.80 4.62 10.74
C GLY A 68 3.39 4.87 11.26
N ASP A 69 3.26 5.92 12.06
CA ASP A 69 1.99 6.34 12.68
C ASP A 69 0.87 6.55 11.66
N SER A 70 -0.37 6.53 12.14
CA SER A 70 -1.51 6.82 11.28
C SER A 70 -1.63 8.31 10.95
N GLY A 71 -2.07 8.59 9.74
CA GLY A 71 -2.59 9.89 9.33
C GLY A 71 -3.93 9.76 8.60
N THR A 72 -4.42 10.90 8.12
CA THR A 72 -5.74 10.97 7.48
C THR A 72 -5.73 11.88 6.28
N PHE A 73 -6.50 11.50 5.26
CA PHE A 73 -7.05 12.40 4.25
C PHE A 73 -8.58 12.37 4.37
N PRO A 74 -9.32 13.27 3.70
CA PRO A 74 -10.78 13.21 3.73
C PRO A 74 -11.27 11.79 3.47
N ARG A 75 -11.98 11.23 4.47
CA ARG A 75 -12.62 9.90 4.43
C ARG A 75 -11.69 8.69 4.48
N VAL A 76 -10.39 8.85 4.77
CA VAL A 76 -9.40 7.77 4.77
C VAL A 76 -8.52 7.83 6.02
N LEU A 77 -8.41 6.69 6.72
CA LEU A 77 -7.37 6.43 7.71
C LEU A 77 -6.28 5.59 7.05
N TRP A 78 -5.03 6.02 7.19
CA TRP A 78 -3.87 5.36 6.58
C TRP A 78 -2.70 5.30 7.55
N MET A 79 -1.76 4.38 7.32
CA MET A 79 -0.47 4.29 8.01
C MET A 79 0.62 4.93 7.14
N ASP A 80 1.50 5.73 7.75
CA ASP A 80 2.63 6.32 7.04
C ASP A 80 3.59 5.22 6.55
N VAL A 81 4.42 5.54 5.56
CA VAL A 81 5.42 4.63 5.04
C VAL A 81 6.75 5.38 4.94
N HIS A 82 7.72 4.95 5.72
CA HIS A 82 9.06 5.51 5.74
C HIS A 82 9.99 4.70 4.84
N GLY A 83 10.89 5.40 4.14
CA GLY A 83 11.91 4.80 3.28
C GLY A 83 11.86 5.32 1.83
N PRO A 84 12.85 4.98 1.00
CA PRO A 84 13.09 5.64 -0.28
C PRO A 84 12.27 5.04 -1.43
N LEU A 85 10.93 5.12 -1.37
CA LEU A 85 10.04 4.57 -2.41
C LEU A 85 9.89 5.44 -3.67
N ARG A 86 10.37 6.70 -3.64
CA ARG A 86 10.17 7.65 -4.74
C ARG A 86 10.62 7.11 -6.10
N PRO A 87 11.82 6.49 -6.25
CA PRO A 87 12.25 5.96 -7.55
C PRO A 87 11.31 4.89 -8.12
N LEU A 88 10.79 3.99 -7.27
CA LEU A 88 9.81 2.98 -7.69
C LEU A 88 8.48 3.64 -8.11
N ALA A 89 8.02 4.62 -7.35
CA ALA A 89 6.77 5.32 -7.62
C ALA A 89 6.83 6.11 -8.93
N GLU A 90 7.89 6.88 -9.15
CA GLU A 90 8.12 7.63 -10.41
C GLU A 90 8.18 6.70 -11.60
N ARG A 91 8.93 5.58 -11.49
CA ARG A 91 9.00 4.57 -12.56
C ARG A 91 7.62 3.96 -12.85
N ALA A 92 6.80 3.74 -11.83
CA ALA A 92 5.43 3.28 -11.98
C ALA A 92 4.45 4.35 -12.54
N GLY A 93 4.87 5.61 -12.66
CA GLY A 93 4.07 6.71 -13.19
C GLY A 93 3.35 7.55 -12.12
N ALA A 94 3.80 7.53 -10.86
CA ALA A 94 3.23 8.35 -9.80
C ALA A 94 3.38 9.86 -10.09
N PRO A 95 2.41 10.70 -9.68
CA PRO A 95 2.54 12.16 -9.79
C PRO A 95 3.58 12.72 -8.81
N GLU A 96 4.00 13.96 -9.04
CA GLU A 96 5.02 14.64 -8.22
C GLU A 96 4.63 14.73 -6.73
N ASP A 97 3.36 15.03 -6.46
CA ASP A 97 2.81 15.18 -5.10
C ASP A 97 2.49 13.84 -4.41
N TRP A 98 2.81 12.71 -5.04
CA TRP A 98 2.63 11.38 -4.47
C TRP A 98 3.33 11.23 -3.11
N ARG A 99 2.62 10.60 -2.17
CA ARG A 99 3.09 10.27 -0.82
C ARG A 99 2.72 8.83 -0.50
N PRO A 100 3.68 8.00 -0.09
CA PRO A 100 3.40 6.60 0.21
C PRO A 100 2.56 6.51 1.48
N HIS A 101 1.55 5.66 1.44
CA HIS A 101 0.68 5.38 2.59
C HIS A 101 0.00 4.03 2.38
N LEU A 102 -0.43 3.40 3.47
CA LEU A 102 -1.20 2.16 3.45
C LEU A 102 -2.59 2.43 4.03
N THR A 103 -3.65 2.26 3.22
CA THR A 103 -5.02 2.53 3.66
C THR A 103 -5.59 1.41 4.53
N VAL A 104 -5.91 1.71 5.79
CA VAL A 104 -6.43 0.74 6.76
C VAL A 104 -7.94 0.85 6.97
N ALA A 105 -8.53 2.04 6.79
CA ALA A 105 -9.98 2.21 6.88
C ALA A 105 -10.49 3.38 6.05
N ARG A 106 -11.79 3.37 5.77
CA ARG A 106 -12.52 4.47 5.14
C ARG A 106 -13.77 4.80 5.93
N GLY A 107 -14.24 6.04 5.85
CA GLY A 107 -15.40 6.51 6.59
C GLY A 107 -16.20 7.57 5.84
N ALA A 108 -17.23 8.09 6.48
CA ALA A 108 -18.00 9.22 5.98
C ALA A 108 -17.43 10.54 6.53
N GLY A 109 -17.40 11.59 5.70
CA GLY A 109 -17.14 12.99 6.09
C GLY A 109 -16.05 13.21 7.14
N ASP A 110 -16.41 14.00 8.16
CA ASP A 110 -15.58 14.48 9.28
C ASP A 110 -15.61 13.55 10.50
N ALA A 111 -15.78 12.23 10.32
CA ALA A 111 -15.70 11.30 11.44
C ALA A 111 -14.41 11.54 12.23
N PRO A 112 -14.45 11.58 13.58
CA PRO A 112 -13.23 11.78 14.37
C PRO A 112 -12.29 10.62 14.08
N TRP A 113 -11.13 10.87 13.48
CA TRP A 113 -10.20 9.81 13.12
C TRP A 113 -9.34 9.43 14.33
N PRO A 114 -9.17 8.14 14.63
CA PRO A 114 -8.24 7.74 15.67
C PRO A 114 -6.81 8.05 15.21
N HIS A 115 -5.98 8.55 16.11
CA HIS A 115 -4.53 8.57 15.91
C HIS A 115 -3.93 7.30 16.53
N LEU A 116 -3.11 6.61 15.75
CA LEU A 116 -2.55 5.31 16.06
C LEU A 116 -1.03 5.41 15.95
N PRO A 117 -0.32 5.46 17.09
CA PRO A 117 1.12 5.34 17.06
C PRO A 117 1.49 3.94 16.57
N PHE A 118 2.39 3.86 15.61
CA PHE A 118 2.86 2.60 15.08
C PHE A 118 4.30 2.72 14.62
N ASP A 119 5.12 1.77 15.08
CA ASP A 119 6.46 1.57 14.57
C ASP A 119 6.57 0.09 14.19
N GLY A 120 6.39 -0.18 12.90
CA GLY A 120 6.40 -1.53 12.35
C GLY A 120 7.81 -2.06 12.12
N PRO A 121 7.98 -3.39 11.95
CA PRO A 121 9.26 -3.93 11.53
C PRO A 121 9.65 -3.39 10.15
N GLU A 122 10.95 -3.20 9.93
CA GLU A 122 11.49 -2.88 8.62
C GLU A 122 11.44 -4.09 7.69
N TRP A 123 11.18 -3.86 6.41
CA TRP A 123 11.29 -4.89 5.38
C TRP A 123 11.84 -4.30 4.07
N THR A 124 12.54 -5.13 3.31
CA THR A 124 12.97 -4.79 1.96
C THR A 124 11.86 -5.14 0.96
N VAL A 125 11.55 -4.22 0.06
CA VAL A 125 10.57 -4.45 -1.01
C VAL A 125 11.18 -5.40 -2.04
N ASP A 126 10.64 -6.61 -2.15
CA ASP A 126 11.16 -7.70 -2.98
C ASP A 126 10.36 -7.89 -4.29
N GLU A 127 9.23 -7.22 -4.45
CA GLU A 127 8.43 -7.28 -5.67
C GLU A 127 7.51 -6.07 -5.87
N ILE A 128 7.12 -5.87 -7.13
CA ILE A 128 6.12 -4.90 -7.56
C ILE A 128 4.99 -5.66 -8.26
N VAL A 129 3.74 -5.31 -7.95
CA VAL A 129 2.57 -6.02 -8.46
C VAL A 129 1.66 -5.06 -9.21
N LEU A 130 1.27 -5.46 -10.42
CA LEU A 130 0.14 -4.85 -11.13
C LEU A 130 -1.12 -5.66 -10.83
N VAL A 131 -2.15 -4.98 -10.36
CA VAL A 131 -3.46 -5.58 -10.08
C VAL A 131 -4.57 -4.92 -10.88
N ARG A 132 -5.61 -5.69 -11.16
CA ARG A 132 -6.91 -5.22 -11.61
C ARG A 132 -7.86 -5.21 -10.42
N THR A 133 -8.55 -4.09 -10.22
CA THR A 133 -9.46 -3.83 -9.10
C THR A 133 -10.91 -3.70 -9.57
N GLY A 134 -11.86 -3.90 -8.65
CA GLY A 134 -13.30 -3.85 -8.96
C GLY A 134 -13.78 -5.09 -9.73
N THR A 135 -13.10 -6.21 -9.52
CA THR A 135 -13.50 -7.55 -9.98
C THR A 135 -14.43 -8.20 -8.95
N PRO A 136 -15.10 -9.34 -9.25
CA PRO A 136 -15.90 -10.07 -8.26
C PRO A 136 -15.11 -10.50 -7.02
N THR A 137 -13.81 -10.77 -7.17
CA THR A 137 -12.87 -11.09 -6.07
C THR A 137 -12.26 -9.84 -5.43
N GLY A 138 -12.62 -8.65 -5.90
CA GLY A 138 -12.06 -7.37 -5.49
C GLY A 138 -10.78 -7.02 -6.24
N TYR A 139 -9.71 -7.78 -6.00
CA TYR A 139 -8.37 -7.58 -6.57
C TYR A 139 -7.95 -8.85 -7.32
N GLU A 140 -7.42 -8.70 -8.51
CA GLU A 140 -6.90 -9.76 -9.36
C GLU A 140 -5.46 -9.40 -9.77
N THR A 141 -4.50 -10.27 -9.49
CA THR A 141 -3.10 -10.02 -9.88
C THR A 141 -2.94 -10.22 -11.38
N VAL A 142 -2.39 -9.22 -12.06
CA VAL A 142 -2.07 -9.26 -13.49
C VAL A 142 -0.63 -9.76 -13.69
N VAL A 143 0.32 -9.16 -12.99
CA VAL A 143 1.74 -9.55 -13.03
C VAL A 143 2.43 -9.19 -11.71
N ARG A 144 3.42 -10.00 -11.32
CA ARG A 144 4.37 -9.74 -10.23
C ARG A 144 5.77 -9.67 -10.83
N VAL A 145 6.52 -8.64 -10.52
CA VAL A 145 7.90 -8.43 -10.98
C VAL A 145 8.80 -8.42 -9.74
N PRO A 146 9.75 -9.35 -9.61
CA PRO A 146 10.69 -9.34 -8.49
C PRO A 146 11.61 -8.12 -8.57
N LEU A 147 11.88 -7.51 -7.42
CA LEU A 147 12.99 -6.59 -7.20
C LEU A 147 14.12 -7.38 -6.57
N SER A 148 15.03 -7.85 -7.42
CA SER A 148 16.28 -8.45 -6.98
C SER A 148 17.35 -7.38 -6.88
N THR A 149 18.21 -7.48 -5.87
CA THR A 149 19.51 -6.80 -5.91
C THR A 149 20.21 -7.25 -7.19
N PRO A 150 20.77 -6.34 -8.02
CA PRO A 150 21.63 -6.76 -9.13
C PRO A 150 22.68 -7.71 -8.55
N ASN A 151 22.80 -8.91 -9.11
CA ASN A 151 23.75 -9.93 -8.63
C ASN A 151 25.12 -9.28 -8.37
N ASP A 152 25.62 -9.45 -7.15
CA ASP A 152 27.01 -9.14 -6.77
C ASP A 152 28.02 -9.83 -7.68
#